data_AF-K2H0M5-F1
#
_entry.id   AF-K2H0M5-F1
#
_cell.length_a   1.000
_cell.length_b   1.000
_cell.length_c   1.000
_cell.angle_alpha   90.00
_cell.angle_beta   90.00
_cell.angle_gamma   90.00
#
_symmetry.space_group_name_H-M   'P 1'
#
loop_
_entity.id
_entity.type
_entity.pdbx_description
1 polymer ?
#
loop_
_entity_poly.entity_id
_entity_poly.type
_entity_poly.pdbx_seq_one_letter_code
_entity_poly.pdbx_strand_id
1 'polypeptide(L)'
;MKKFVSILLLLVIFPSSTLAFQDYFLFWLRLQENEYDIIKKVEANYNVKVPLISVIYDDFNKWEIYKLATTFKELWKDRVYHVDINPFWYNLKELIADPAHKGWEAKYRTLFKLIKKYDVKVIFRFLHEMNGWWYSWSSDPVNFPIFWKMVWKWSREEWLDRSNILFDYSINSQDLPVAPGFFVDQLSEVVNCNQEKKKEIGCLTFEDYYPGDEYVDIMWVTIYNWWKWARAEKWASWRTPMEVINEPWYWTLDRMKTFNKPIFIDEAWTTSINIDWEFDNARLIDIYNKNHIWQPWVPAIWIKDKDKWISQLIELYTDPQIIWGAYFNADVTYWFTDRSKIWELDWTAIDPDKNFAYPAIIKLFNDHRLLRNPTTYFDPPKKVIDSWDWITDIELAEIHAFISRYIVFQYWNLAVNPEFSWTLKYPKYQLALSKYIWDDPVLCPFVSAKFPKIKCFENTDKTNLKDKQKAFSTLVKRIDSSPESLSNWWIWEQSEILKWFLGINLASVSDKSAHKKSLENMIEYLNSYEKKYLDLR
;
A
#
# COMPACT_ATOMS: atom_id res chain seq x y z
N MET A 1 55.37 -13.61 8.40
CA MET A 1 54.79 -12.74 7.36
C MET A 1 53.49 -13.28 6.75
N LYS A 2 53.40 -14.53 6.28
CA LYS A 2 52.16 -15.04 5.65
C LYS A 2 50.90 -15.01 6.54
N LYS A 3 51.01 -15.26 7.86
CA LYS A 3 49.88 -15.15 8.79
C LYS A 3 49.43 -13.70 9.09
N PHE A 4 50.31 -12.72 8.91
CA PHE A 4 49.99 -11.30 9.12
C PHE A 4 49.23 -10.71 7.91
N VAL A 5 49.56 -11.18 6.71
CA VAL A 5 48.88 -10.79 5.46
C VAL A 5 47.45 -11.35 5.40
N SER A 6 47.19 -12.54 5.95
CA SER A 6 45.83 -13.10 6.02
C SER A 6 44.90 -12.34 6.99
N ILE A 7 45.43 -11.79 8.10
CA ILE A 7 44.64 -10.97 9.03
C ILE A 7 44.35 -9.59 8.41
N LEU A 8 45.31 -9.01 7.68
CA LEU A 8 45.09 -7.75 6.97
C LEU A 8 44.07 -7.88 5.82
N LEU A 9 44.06 -9.01 5.11
CA LEU A 9 43.07 -9.30 4.07
C LEU A 9 41.67 -9.59 4.65
N LEU A 10 41.58 -10.19 5.84
CA LEU A 10 40.29 -10.34 6.54
C LEU A 10 39.72 -9.00 7.06
N LEU A 11 40.57 -8.00 7.34
CA LEU A 11 40.13 -6.65 7.68
C LEU A 11 39.71 -5.81 6.45
N VAL A 12 40.23 -6.14 5.26
CA VAL A 12 39.85 -5.50 3.99
C VAL A 12 38.62 -6.17 3.33
N ILE A 13 38.26 -7.38 3.77
CA ILE A 13 37.02 -8.09 3.41
C ILE A 13 36.02 -8.07 4.58
N PHE A 14 36.03 -7.00 5.39
CA PHE A 14 34.79 -6.58 6.01
C PHE A 14 34.03 -5.82 4.92
N PRO A 15 32.89 -6.34 4.43
CA PRO A 15 32.14 -5.64 3.41
C PRO A 15 31.79 -4.27 3.99
N SER A 16 32.16 -3.22 3.25
CA SER A 16 31.65 -1.86 3.43
C SER A 16 30.12 -1.76 3.21
N SER A 17 29.39 -2.87 3.34
CA SER A 17 27.94 -2.92 3.46
C SER A 17 27.44 -2.42 4.81
N THR A 18 28.32 -2.09 5.76
CA THR A 18 27.98 -1.39 7.01
C THR A 18 27.86 0.13 6.86
N LEU A 19 27.91 0.69 5.64
CA LEU A 19 27.94 2.15 5.42
C LEU A 19 26.91 2.70 4.41
N ALA A 20 25.80 2.00 4.12
CA ALA A 20 24.83 2.48 3.11
C ALA A 20 23.37 2.60 3.56
N PHE A 21 23.06 2.38 4.84
CA PHE A 21 21.86 2.98 5.45
C PHE A 21 22.34 4.17 6.27
N GLN A 22 22.65 5.29 5.58
CA GLN A 22 22.62 6.58 6.27
C GLN A 22 21.16 6.77 6.69
N ASP A 23 20.91 6.69 7.99
CA ASP A 23 19.58 6.72 8.58
C ASP A 23 18.77 7.93 8.07
N TYR A 24 17.67 7.67 7.36
CA TYR A 24 16.87 8.68 6.68
C TYR A 24 15.49 8.77 7.33
N PHE A 25 15.12 9.93 7.88
CA PHE A 25 13.77 10.13 8.43
C PHE A 25 13.07 11.39 7.94
N LEU A 26 11.76 11.43 8.17
CA LEU A 26 10.89 12.56 7.85
C LEU A 26 9.93 12.80 9.02
N PHE A 27 9.88 14.02 9.53
CA PHE A 27 8.96 14.43 10.58
C PHE A 27 7.88 15.38 10.04
N TRP A 28 6.64 15.26 10.51
CA TRP A 28 5.54 16.15 10.08
C TRP A 28 4.49 16.47 11.15
N LEU A 29 3.60 17.40 10.79
CA LEU A 29 2.45 17.84 11.60
C LEU A 29 1.13 17.56 10.88
N ARG A 30 0.15 17.05 11.65
CA ARG A 30 -1.27 17.11 11.27
C ARG A 30 -1.79 18.54 11.41
N LEU A 31 -2.53 19.02 10.42
CA LEU A 31 -3.09 20.37 10.44
C LEU A 31 -4.29 20.43 11.38
N GLN A 32 -4.28 21.39 12.29
CA GLN A 32 -5.49 21.81 12.97
C GLN A 32 -6.49 22.31 11.92
N GLU A 33 -7.71 21.77 11.94
CA GLU A 33 -8.83 22.15 11.05
C GLU A 33 -8.56 22.07 9.52
N ASN A 34 -7.49 21.35 9.13
CA ASN A 34 -7.02 21.22 7.75
C ASN A 34 -6.66 22.55 7.08
N GLU A 35 -6.19 23.54 7.84
CA GLU A 35 -5.90 24.88 7.32
C GLU A 35 -4.43 25.04 6.92
N TYR A 36 -4.20 25.33 5.63
CA TYR A 36 -2.86 25.37 5.04
C TYR A 36 -2.02 26.58 5.49
N ASP A 37 -2.68 27.67 5.88
CA ASP A 37 -2.02 28.90 6.32
C ASP A 37 -1.34 28.73 7.68
N ILE A 38 -1.83 27.83 8.53
CA ILE A 38 -1.17 27.42 9.78
C ILE A 38 0.26 26.95 9.50
N ILE A 39 0.50 26.16 8.44
CA ILE A 39 1.87 25.75 8.08
C ILE A 39 2.72 26.94 7.68
N LYS A 40 2.20 27.85 6.86
CA LYS A 40 2.95 29.05 6.46
C LYS A 40 3.36 29.86 7.70
N LYS A 41 2.48 29.99 8.69
CA LYS A 41 2.78 30.67 9.96
C LYS A 41 3.77 29.89 10.82
N VAL A 42 3.64 28.57 10.94
CA VAL A 42 4.59 27.71 11.68
C VAL A 42 6.00 27.84 11.10
N GLU A 43 6.14 27.71 9.79
CA GLU A 43 7.45 27.82 9.12
C GLU A 43 8.06 29.21 9.29
N ALA A 44 7.26 30.27 9.18
CA ALA A 44 7.71 31.64 9.35
C ALA A 44 8.10 31.97 10.80
N ASN A 45 7.25 31.61 11.78
CA ASN A 45 7.44 32.00 13.18
C ASN A 45 8.57 31.21 13.86
N TYR A 46 8.77 29.96 13.47
CA TYR A 46 9.71 29.07 14.13
C TYR A 46 10.93 28.70 13.28
N ASN A 47 11.03 29.25 12.05
CA ASN A 47 12.12 29.01 11.11
C ASN A 47 12.36 27.50 10.88
N VAL A 48 11.28 26.79 10.59
CA VAL A 48 11.28 25.35 10.28
C VAL A 48 10.76 25.11 8.87
N LYS A 49 11.03 23.94 8.29
CA LYS A 49 10.37 23.46 7.07
C LYS A 49 9.60 22.19 7.38
N VAL A 50 8.34 22.13 6.95
CA VAL A 50 7.44 20.99 7.19
C VAL A 50 7.30 20.18 5.88
N PRO A 51 8.10 19.13 5.66
CA PRO A 51 8.21 18.49 4.35
C PRO A 51 7.00 17.63 3.96
N LEU A 52 6.22 17.17 4.95
CA LEU A 52 4.97 16.45 4.74
C LEU A 52 3.84 17.12 5.50
N ILE A 53 2.64 17.15 4.94
CA ILE A 53 1.48 17.81 5.53
C ILE A 53 0.34 16.82 5.64
N SER A 54 -0.21 16.64 6.84
CA SER A 54 -1.32 15.71 7.07
C SER A 54 -2.65 16.43 7.22
N VAL A 55 -3.66 15.97 6.48
CA VAL A 55 -5.06 16.46 6.51
C VAL A 55 -6.02 15.29 6.62
N ILE A 56 -7.12 15.46 7.38
CA ILE A 56 -8.08 14.39 7.68
C ILE A 56 -9.50 14.90 7.40
N TYR A 57 -10.26 14.15 6.59
CA TYR A 57 -11.64 14.48 6.23
C TYR A 57 -12.58 13.31 6.49
N ASP A 58 -13.61 13.53 7.31
CA ASP A 58 -14.57 12.49 7.67
C ASP A 58 -15.72 12.36 6.66
N ASP A 59 -16.10 13.44 5.98
CA ASP A 59 -17.20 13.44 5.00
C ASP A 59 -16.76 13.72 3.56
N PHE A 60 -15.62 14.38 3.37
CA PHE A 60 -15.05 14.84 2.08
C PHE A 60 -16.09 15.44 1.11
N ASN A 61 -16.84 16.42 1.61
CA ASN A 61 -17.84 17.19 0.90
C ASN A 61 -17.21 18.29 0.00
N LYS A 62 -18.06 19.05 -0.71
CA LYS A 62 -17.62 20.09 -1.66
C LYS A 62 -16.70 21.14 -1.03
N TRP A 63 -16.92 21.50 0.23
CA TRP A 63 -16.10 22.50 0.93
C TRP A 63 -14.72 21.93 1.30
N GLU A 64 -14.67 20.69 1.76
CA GLU A 64 -13.42 19.97 2.06
C GLU A 64 -12.58 19.74 0.80
N ILE A 65 -13.23 19.40 -0.32
CA ILE A 65 -12.59 19.33 -1.64
C ILE A 65 -11.96 20.67 -2.02
N TYR A 66 -12.65 21.79 -1.77
CA TYR A 66 -12.13 23.13 -2.01
C TYR A 66 -10.94 23.46 -1.09
N LYS A 67 -11.04 23.13 0.21
CA LYS A 67 -9.93 23.28 1.16
C LYS A 67 -8.70 22.51 0.69
N LEU A 68 -8.84 21.21 0.38
CA LEU A 68 -7.73 20.39 -0.10
C LEU A 68 -7.12 20.91 -1.40
N ALA A 69 -7.95 21.28 -2.37
CA ALA A 69 -7.49 21.86 -3.63
C ALA A 69 -6.71 23.16 -3.42
N THR A 70 -7.12 23.98 -2.44
CA THR A 70 -6.42 25.21 -2.05
C THR A 70 -5.09 24.86 -1.37
N THR A 71 -5.06 23.89 -0.46
CA THR A 71 -3.83 23.38 0.17
C THR A 71 -2.81 22.93 -0.87
N PHE A 72 -3.21 22.13 -1.86
CA PHE A 72 -2.33 21.70 -2.96
C PHE A 72 -1.82 22.87 -3.81
N LYS A 73 -2.68 23.86 -4.07
CA LYS A 73 -2.31 25.04 -4.85
C LYS A 73 -1.31 25.94 -4.10
N GLU A 74 -1.50 26.12 -2.80
CA GLU A 74 -0.81 27.15 -2.00
C GLU A 74 0.50 26.69 -1.36
N LEU A 75 0.66 25.38 -1.10
CA LEU A 75 1.83 24.84 -0.41
C LEU A 75 2.89 24.17 -1.32
N TRP A 76 2.67 24.22 -2.65
CA TRP A 76 3.62 23.82 -3.70
C TRP A 76 3.96 22.31 -3.77
N LYS A 77 4.59 21.90 -4.87
CA LYS A 77 4.81 20.48 -5.25
C LYS A 77 6.02 19.81 -4.59
N ASP A 78 6.86 20.54 -3.85
CA ASP A 78 8.07 20.00 -3.22
C ASP A 78 7.79 19.28 -1.89
N ARG A 79 6.51 19.05 -1.58
CA ARG A 79 6.01 18.41 -0.38
C ARG A 79 5.26 17.13 -0.72
N VAL A 80 5.15 16.27 0.29
CA VAL A 80 4.22 15.14 0.26
C VAL A 80 3.01 15.49 1.11
N TYR A 81 1.82 15.11 0.66
CA TYR A 81 0.59 15.31 1.40
C TYR A 81 0.10 13.96 1.92
N HIS A 82 -0.04 13.82 3.23
CA HIS A 82 -0.76 12.71 3.82
C HIS A 82 -2.24 13.11 3.88
N VAL A 83 -3.09 12.40 3.15
CA VAL A 83 -4.51 12.72 3.02
C VAL A 83 -5.32 11.54 3.52
N ASP A 84 -6.05 11.76 4.59
CA ASP A 84 -6.99 10.79 5.14
C ASP A 84 -8.43 11.17 4.77
N ILE A 85 -9.13 10.24 4.13
CA ILE A 85 -10.54 10.37 3.77
C ILE A 85 -11.26 9.05 4.06
N ASN A 86 -12.19 9.05 5.02
CA ASN A 86 -12.85 7.83 5.47
C ASN A 86 -14.35 7.86 5.20
N PRO A 87 -15.00 6.71 4.93
CA PRO A 87 -16.43 6.63 4.71
C PRO A 87 -17.21 6.60 6.02
N PHE A 88 -17.15 7.70 6.78
CA PHE A 88 -17.80 7.81 8.09
C PHE A 88 -19.30 7.52 7.99
N TRP A 89 -19.87 6.93 9.04
CA TRP A 89 -21.28 6.50 9.14
C TRP A 89 -21.70 5.28 8.34
N TYR A 90 -20.81 4.66 7.56
CA TYR A 90 -21.15 3.48 6.77
C TYR A 90 -20.30 2.28 7.17
N ASN A 91 -20.95 1.12 7.33
CA ASN A 91 -20.23 -0.15 7.37
C ASN A 91 -19.85 -0.60 5.95
N LEU A 92 -18.81 -1.41 5.85
CA LEU A 92 -18.22 -1.79 4.58
C LEU A 92 -19.14 -2.67 3.73
N LYS A 93 -19.91 -3.55 4.38
CA LYS A 93 -20.90 -4.40 3.69
C LYS A 93 -21.92 -3.57 2.92
N GLU A 94 -22.45 -2.51 3.53
CA GLU A 94 -23.40 -1.60 2.90
C GLU A 94 -22.77 -0.78 1.77
N LEU A 95 -21.53 -0.31 1.96
CA LEU A 95 -20.79 0.41 0.93
C LEU A 95 -20.58 -0.47 -0.30
N ILE A 96 -20.18 -1.73 -0.12
CA ILE A 96 -19.93 -2.68 -1.22
C ILE A 96 -21.23 -3.05 -1.93
N ALA A 97 -22.32 -3.29 -1.18
CA ALA A 97 -23.59 -3.73 -1.73
C ALA A 97 -24.32 -2.64 -2.54
N ASP A 98 -24.08 -1.36 -2.24
CA ASP A 98 -24.67 -0.24 -2.96
C ASP A 98 -23.93 -0.02 -4.31
N PRO A 99 -24.61 -0.05 -5.47
CA PRO A 99 -23.94 0.13 -6.77
C PRO A 99 -23.30 1.51 -6.98
N ALA A 100 -23.72 2.52 -6.22
CA ALA A 100 -23.11 3.85 -6.22
C ALA A 100 -22.11 4.02 -5.07
N HIS A 101 -21.89 2.98 -4.27
CA HIS A 101 -21.06 2.99 -3.06
C HIS A 101 -21.39 4.14 -2.11
N LYS A 102 -22.68 4.49 -1.99
CA LYS A 102 -23.16 5.66 -1.23
C LYS A 102 -22.49 6.98 -1.65
N GLY A 103 -22.02 7.06 -2.89
CA GLY A 103 -21.30 8.22 -3.46
C GLY A 103 -19.80 8.25 -3.13
N TRP A 104 -19.26 7.31 -2.37
CA TRP A 104 -17.84 7.32 -1.96
C TRP A 104 -16.87 7.09 -3.11
N GLU A 105 -17.25 6.31 -4.12
CA GLU A 105 -16.44 6.18 -5.34
C GLU A 105 -16.20 7.55 -5.99
N ALA A 106 -17.25 8.37 -6.12
CA ALA A 106 -17.14 9.69 -6.72
C ALA A 106 -16.25 10.63 -5.89
N LYS A 107 -16.31 10.54 -4.55
CA LYS A 107 -15.45 11.29 -3.63
C LYS A 107 -13.98 10.92 -3.80
N TYR A 108 -13.63 9.62 -3.78
CA TYR A 108 -12.25 9.17 -3.99
C TYR A 108 -11.73 9.50 -5.39
N ARG A 109 -12.53 9.29 -6.44
CA ARG A 109 -12.13 9.71 -7.80
C ARG A 109 -11.91 11.21 -7.92
N THR A 110 -12.66 12.01 -7.16
CA THR A 110 -12.43 13.46 -7.10
C THR A 110 -11.06 13.77 -6.49
N LEU A 111 -10.70 13.15 -5.36
CA LEU A 111 -9.34 13.23 -4.81
C LEU A 111 -8.30 12.86 -5.86
N PHE A 112 -8.43 11.70 -6.51
CA PHE A 112 -7.45 11.22 -7.48
C PHE A 112 -7.25 12.19 -8.66
N LYS A 113 -8.35 12.81 -9.13
CA LYS A 113 -8.29 13.86 -10.16
C LYS A 113 -7.58 15.12 -9.66
N LEU A 114 -7.76 15.50 -8.38
CA LEU A 114 -7.03 16.62 -7.78
C LEU A 114 -5.53 16.34 -7.73
N ILE A 115 -5.13 15.13 -7.32
CA ILE A 115 -3.71 14.72 -7.27
C ILE A 115 -3.05 14.94 -8.63
N LYS A 116 -3.68 14.49 -9.72
CA LYS A 116 -3.16 14.70 -11.09
C LYS A 116 -3.18 16.16 -11.52
N LYS A 117 -4.28 16.85 -11.26
CA LYS A 117 -4.47 18.25 -11.67
C LYS A 117 -3.39 19.15 -11.09
N TYR A 118 -3.07 18.95 -9.81
CA TYR A 118 -2.06 19.74 -9.11
C TYR A 118 -0.66 19.12 -9.16
N ASP A 119 -0.53 17.89 -9.69
CA ASP A 119 0.74 17.16 -9.81
C ASP A 119 1.51 17.14 -8.48
N VAL A 120 0.78 16.69 -7.45
CA VAL A 120 1.27 16.54 -6.08
C VAL A 120 1.55 15.07 -5.76
N LYS A 121 2.34 14.84 -4.72
CA LYS A 121 2.62 13.49 -4.18
C LYS A 121 1.77 13.26 -2.94
N VAL A 122 0.99 12.18 -2.94
CA VAL A 122 0.04 11.90 -1.86
C VAL A 122 0.31 10.55 -1.23
N ILE A 123 0.44 10.50 0.09
CA ILE A 123 0.17 9.26 0.82
C ILE A 123 -1.30 9.29 1.19
N PHE A 124 -2.02 8.27 0.77
CA PHE A 124 -3.45 8.20 0.91
C PHE A 124 -3.82 7.15 1.95
N ARG A 125 -4.47 7.62 3.01
CA ARG A 125 -4.98 6.81 4.12
C ARG A 125 -6.50 6.79 4.04
N PHE A 126 -7.09 5.62 4.26
CA PHE A 126 -8.52 5.44 4.42
C PHE A 126 -8.77 4.12 5.16
N LEU A 127 -9.89 4.03 5.87
CA LEU A 127 -10.22 2.92 6.77
C LEU A 127 -9.13 2.68 7.83
N HIS A 128 -8.54 3.75 8.37
CA HIS A 128 -7.50 3.66 9.40
C HIS A 128 -8.03 3.00 10.69
N GLU A 129 -7.12 2.41 11.47
CA GLU A 129 -7.41 1.76 12.76
C GLU A 129 -8.55 0.74 12.70
N MET A 130 -8.59 -0.03 11.61
CA MET A 130 -9.58 -1.08 11.39
C MET A 130 -9.56 -2.18 12.45
N ASN A 131 -8.44 -2.32 13.16
CA ASN A 131 -8.27 -3.23 14.29
C ASN A 131 -8.81 -2.68 15.63
N GLY A 132 -9.39 -1.48 15.64
CA GLY A 132 -10.16 -0.93 16.77
C GLY A 132 -11.63 -1.34 16.76
N TRP A 133 -12.43 -0.69 17.62
CA TRP A 133 -13.90 -0.88 17.71
C TRP A 133 -14.69 0.41 17.44
N TRP A 134 -14.01 1.55 17.29
CA TRP A 134 -14.66 2.86 17.30
C TRP A 134 -15.08 3.39 15.93
N TYR A 135 -14.64 2.76 14.83
CA TYR A 135 -15.06 3.15 13.49
C TYR A 135 -16.03 2.15 12.86
N SER A 136 -16.94 2.66 12.03
CA SER A 136 -17.96 1.84 11.35
C SER A 136 -17.39 0.82 10.38
N TRP A 137 -16.12 0.96 9.97
CA TRP A 137 -15.40 0.01 9.12
C TRP A 137 -14.52 -0.98 9.88
N SER A 138 -14.35 -0.80 11.19
CA SER A 138 -13.52 -1.69 12.00
C SER A 138 -14.22 -3.04 12.22
N SER A 139 -13.49 -4.05 12.71
CA SER A 139 -14.07 -5.36 13.05
C SER A 139 -14.74 -6.12 11.89
N ASP A 140 -14.49 -5.73 10.64
CA ASP A 140 -15.00 -6.38 9.41
C ASP A 140 -13.86 -6.84 8.46
N PRO A 141 -13.12 -7.91 8.81
CA PRO A 141 -11.96 -8.39 8.05
C PRO A 141 -12.35 -9.02 6.71
N VAL A 142 -13.64 -9.32 6.49
CA VAL A 142 -14.13 -9.88 5.22
C VAL A 142 -14.33 -8.77 4.20
N ASN A 143 -15.01 -7.70 4.56
CA ASN A 143 -15.33 -6.62 3.64
C ASN A 143 -14.20 -5.60 3.51
N PHE A 144 -13.35 -5.44 4.53
CA PHE A 144 -12.20 -4.54 4.49
C PHE A 144 -11.31 -4.72 3.26
N PRO A 145 -10.71 -5.90 3.00
CA PRO A 145 -9.82 -6.07 1.87
C PRO A 145 -10.56 -5.93 0.52
N ILE A 146 -11.87 -6.19 0.48
CA ILE A 146 -12.68 -6.01 -0.74
C ILE A 146 -12.80 -4.52 -1.06
N PHE A 147 -13.28 -3.71 -0.12
CA PHE A 147 -13.45 -2.28 -0.35
C PHE A 147 -12.10 -1.58 -0.57
N TRP A 148 -11.05 -2.02 0.14
CA TRP A 148 -9.70 -1.52 -0.09
C TRP A 148 -9.24 -1.67 -1.54
N LYS A 149 -9.36 -2.89 -2.08
CA LYS A 149 -8.98 -3.22 -3.47
C LYS A 149 -9.80 -2.43 -4.48
N MET A 150 -11.07 -2.12 -4.19
CA MET A 150 -11.90 -1.28 -5.05
C MET A 150 -11.36 0.15 -5.12
N VAL A 151 -11.07 0.78 -3.97
CA VAL A 151 -10.50 2.13 -3.92
C VAL A 151 -9.13 2.19 -4.59
N TRP A 152 -8.27 1.20 -4.32
CA TRP A 152 -6.99 1.06 -5.01
C TRP A 152 -7.18 0.97 -6.52
N LYS A 153 -8.10 0.13 -7.02
CA LYS A 153 -8.40 -0.01 -8.44
C LYS A 153 -8.90 1.30 -9.05
N TRP A 154 -9.77 2.04 -8.37
CA TRP A 154 -10.25 3.34 -8.83
C TRP A 154 -9.10 4.34 -9.03
N SER A 155 -8.08 4.33 -8.17
CA SER A 155 -6.89 5.18 -8.36
C SER A 155 -6.13 4.83 -9.65
N ARG A 156 -6.03 3.54 -9.99
CA ARG A 156 -5.37 3.07 -11.21
C ARG A 156 -6.17 3.39 -12.46
N GLU A 157 -7.50 3.32 -12.38
CA GLU A 157 -8.39 3.75 -13.46
C GLU A 157 -8.35 5.26 -13.72
N GLU A 158 -8.04 6.06 -12.69
CA GLU A 158 -7.72 7.48 -12.83
C GLU A 158 -6.27 7.72 -13.29
N TRP A 159 -5.51 6.66 -13.62
CA TRP A 159 -4.13 6.70 -14.09
C TRP A 159 -3.13 7.26 -13.06
N LEU A 160 -3.35 6.99 -11.79
CA LEU A 160 -2.33 7.18 -10.76
C LEU A 160 -1.49 5.92 -10.62
N ASP A 161 -0.20 6.06 -10.36
CA ASP A 161 0.71 4.99 -9.94
C ASP A 161 1.49 5.43 -8.67
N ARG A 162 2.47 4.64 -8.24
CA ARG A 162 3.33 4.94 -7.08
C ARG A 162 4.10 6.26 -7.21
N SER A 163 4.22 6.80 -8.43
CA SER A 163 4.82 8.11 -8.63
C SER A 163 3.92 9.25 -8.19
N ASN A 164 2.62 9.02 -7.96
CA ASN A 164 1.67 10.04 -7.55
C ASN A 164 1.05 9.75 -6.19
N ILE A 165 0.71 8.48 -5.93
CA ILE A 165 -0.05 8.07 -4.76
C ILE A 165 0.53 6.80 -4.14
N LEU A 166 0.72 6.81 -2.83
CA LEU A 166 1.07 5.63 -2.02
C LEU A 166 -0.10 5.28 -1.11
N PHE A 167 -0.44 4.00 -1.01
CA PHE A 167 -1.51 3.49 -0.14
C PHE A 167 -0.96 3.12 1.22
N ASP A 168 -1.47 3.80 2.24
CA ASP A 168 -1.11 3.64 3.64
C ASP A 168 -2.11 2.75 4.37
N TYR A 169 -1.62 1.58 4.81
CA TYR A 169 -2.30 0.67 5.73
C TYR A 169 -2.02 1.03 7.19
N SER A 170 -2.88 1.89 7.75
CA SER A 170 -2.78 2.43 9.10
C SER A 170 -3.55 1.61 10.13
N ILE A 171 -2.83 1.13 11.16
CA ILE A 171 -3.36 0.33 12.25
C ILE A 171 -3.33 1.11 13.57
N ASN A 172 -4.17 0.74 14.52
CA ASN A 172 -3.97 1.15 15.90
C ASN A 172 -2.84 0.30 16.52
N SER A 173 -2.03 0.89 17.41
CA SER A 173 -0.98 0.17 18.15
C SER A 173 -1.50 -1.01 18.99
N GLN A 174 -2.79 -1.05 19.28
CA GLN A 174 -3.47 -2.12 20.00
C GLN A 174 -4.59 -2.73 19.15
N ASP A 175 -4.69 -4.06 19.16
CA ASP A 175 -5.85 -4.75 18.60
C ASP A 175 -6.98 -4.74 19.63
N LEU A 176 -8.04 -3.99 19.32
CA LEU A 176 -9.21 -3.75 20.15
C LEU A 176 -10.51 -3.99 19.35
N PRO A 177 -10.71 -5.15 18.70
CA PRO A 177 -11.95 -5.43 17.97
C PRO A 177 -13.15 -5.59 18.92
N VAL A 178 -14.36 -5.56 18.36
CA VAL A 178 -15.56 -6.02 19.07
C VAL A 178 -15.53 -7.54 19.25
N ALA A 179 -16.18 -8.04 20.29
CA ALA A 179 -16.31 -9.46 20.54
C ALA A 179 -16.97 -10.21 19.35
N PRO A 180 -16.54 -11.45 19.04
CA PRO A 180 -17.13 -12.23 17.94
C PRO A 180 -18.65 -12.35 18.08
N GLY A 181 -19.37 -12.05 16.99
CA GLY A 181 -20.84 -12.15 16.93
C GLY A 181 -21.61 -10.87 17.29
N PHE A 182 -20.92 -9.79 17.64
CA PHE A 182 -21.52 -8.48 17.87
C PHE A 182 -21.33 -7.55 16.65
N PHE A 183 -22.30 -6.68 16.40
CA PHE A 183 -22.15 -5.59 15.43
C PHE A 183 -21.29 -4.49 16.03
N VAL A 184 -20.57 -3.73 15.22
CA VAL A 184 -19.86 -2.55 15.73
C VAL A 184 -20.87 -1.49 16.14
N ASP A 185 -21.10 -1.37 17.44
CA ASP A 185 -21.74 -0.21 18.06
C ASP A 185 -20.93 0.26 19.27
N GLN A 186 -21.19 1.48 19.73
CA GLN A 186 -20.44 2.05 20.86
C GLN A 186 -20.69 1.32 22.20
N LEU A 187 -21.63 0.37 22.23
CA LEU A 187 -22.00 -0.41 23.41
C LEU A 187 -21.38 -1.82 23.40
N SER A 188 -20.66 -2.16 22.33
CA SER A 188 -20.10 -3.48 22.13
C SER A 188 -18.96 -3.75 23.09
N GLU A 189 -18.91 -4.99 23.59
CA GLU A 189 -17.81 -5.43 24.43
C GLU A 189 -16.52 -5.49 23.61
N VAL A 190 -15.53 -4.72 24.05
CA VAL A 190 -14.22 -4.62 23.39
C VAL A 190 -13.33 -5.75 23.87
N VAL A 191 -12.70 -6.45 22.94
CA VAL A 191 -11.71 -7.48 23.25
C VAL A 191 -10.33 -6.89 23.10
N ASN A 192 -9.58 -6.80 24.21
CA ASN A 192 -8.13 -6.58 24.13
C ASN A 192 -7.47 -7.84 23.54
N CYS A 193 -7.26 -7.86 22.22
CA CYS A 193 -6.88 -9.03 21.45
C CYS A 193 -5.36 -9.12 21.25
N ASN A 194 -4.64 -9.61 22.26
CA ASN A 194 -3.22 -9.92 22.11
C ASN A 194 -3.02 -11.27 21.38
N GLN A 195 -1.76 -11.60 21.05
CA GLN A 195 -1.44 -12.83 20.30
C GLN A 195 -1.81 -14.13 21.05
N GLU A 196 -1.82 -14.11 22.38
CA GLU A 196 -2.26 -15.25 23.19
C GLU A 196 -3.78 -15.44 23.09
N LYS A 197 -4.55 -14.37 23.26
CA LYS A 197 -6.01 -14.38 23.13
C LYS A 197 -6.46 -14.67 21.70
N LYS A 198 -5.74 -14.20 20.67
CA LYS A 198 -6.00 -14.61 19.28
C LYS A 198 -5.97 -16.13 19.15
N LYS A 199 -4.99 -16.80 19.76
CA LYS A 199 -4.90 -18.27 19.75
C LYS A 199 -6.00 -18.94 20.57
N GLU A 200 -6.40 -18.34 21.69
CA GLU A 200 -7.41 -18.89 22.60
C GLU A 200 -8.83 -18.80 22.04
N ILE A 201 -9.24 -17.60 21.59
CA ILE A 201 -10.64 -17.28 21.25
C ILE A 201 -10.83 -16.85 19.79
N GLY A 202 -9.78 -16.80 18.98
CA GLY A 202 -9.87 -16.41 17.58
C GLY A 202 -10.28 -14.96 17.36
N CYS A 203 -9.98 -14.06 18.31
CA CYS A 203 -10.27 -12.63 18.16
C CYS A 203 -9.46 -12.01 17.01
N LEU A 204 -9.98 -10.92 16.46
CA LEU A 204 -9.43 -10.28 15.27
C LEU A 204 -8.24 -9.38 15.60
N THR A 205 -7.31 -9.32 14.68
CA THR A 205 -6.08 -8.51 14.75
C THR A 205 -5.84 -7.85 13.41
N PHE A 206 -4.99 -6.83 13.36
CA PHE A 206 -4.78 -6.08 12.11
C PHE A 206 -4.31 -6.96 10.94
N GLU A 207 -3.64 -8.09 11.14
CA GLU A 207 -3.23 -8.97 10.03
C GLU A 207 -4.43 -9.57 9.29
N ASP A 208 -5.57 -9.73 9.96
CA ASP A 208 -6.77 -10.33 9.38
C ASP A 208 -7.45 -9.43 8.35
N TYR A 209 -7.09 -8.14 8.30
CA TYR A 209 -7.64 -7.15 7.36
C TYR A 209 -6.71 -6.87 6.19
N TYR A 210 -5.49 -7.44 6.18
CA TYR A 210 -4.46 -7.06 5.23
C TYR A 210 -4.89 -7.38 3.78
N PRO A 211 -4.97 -6.40 2.88
CA PRO A 211 -5.49 -6.61 1.53
C PRO A 211 -4.48 -7.32 0.60
N GLY A 212 -3.22 -7.43 1.00
CA GLY A 212 -2.12 -8.04 0.24
C GLY A 212 -1.08 -7.02 -0.22
N ASP A 213 0.16 -7.50 -0.43
CA ASP A 213 1.33 -6.66 -0.69
C ASP A 213 1.24 -5.77 -1.93
N GLU A 214 0.44 -6.16 -2.91
CA GLU A 214 0.20 -5.37 -4.13
C GLU A 214 -0.59 -4.08 -3.83
N TYR A 215 -1.44 -4.10 -2.81
CA TYR A 215 -2.41 -3.05 -2.49
C TYR A 215 -1.95 -2.12 -1.38
N VAL A 216 -0.85 -2.43 -0.72
CA VAL A 216 -0.25 -1.66 0.38
C VAL A 216 1.16 -1.25 -0.01
N ASP A 217 1.41 0.05 0.02
CA ASP A 217 2.73 0.60 -0.24
C ASP A 217 3.50 0.80 1.08
N ILE A 218 2.78 1.08 2.17
CA ILE A 218 3.36 1.47 3.46
C ILE A 218 2.49 0.95 4.62
N MET A 219 3.13 0.52 5.72
CA MET A 219 2.48 0.17 6.98
C MET A 219 2.56 1.36 7.95
N TRP A 220 1.44 1.77 8.54
CA TRP A 220 1.42 2.89 9.47
C TRP A 220 0.81 2.45 10.80
N VAL A 221 1.18 3.13 11.89
CA VAL A 221 0.65 2.84 13.22
C VAL A 221 0.42 4.09 14.05
N THR A 222 -0.79 4.16 14.59
CA THR A 222 -1.18 5.19 15.54
C THR A 222 -0.68 4.85 16.93
N ILE A 223 0.09 5.77 17.53
CA ILE A 223 0.61 5.67 18.89
C ILE A 223 0.13 6.85 19.74
N TYR A 224 -0.67 6.52 20.74
CA TYR A 224 -1.16 7.50 21.68
C TYR A 224 -0.70 7.17 23.10
N ASN A 225 0.06 8.08 23.71
CA ASN A 225 0.36 8.02 25.13
C ASN A 225 -0.78 8.65 25.93
N TRP A 226 -1.73 7.80 26.29
CA TRP A 226 -2.83 8.10 27.20
C TRP A 226 -2.39 7.97 28.66
N TRP A 227 -2.62 8.98 29.50
CA TRP A 227 -2.48 8.87 30.95
C TRP A 227 -3.84 8.51 31.61
N LYS A 228 -3.89 8.16 32.92
CA LYS A 228 -5.06 7.67 33.69
C LYS A 228 -6.18 8.71 33.88
N TRP A 229 -6.61 9.36 32.81
CA TRP A 229 -7.11 10.72 32.93
C TRP A 229 -8.55 10.94 32.47
N ALA A 230 -9.22 9.92 31.97
CA ALA A 230 -10.67 9.98 31.78
C ALA A 230 -11.39 8.71 32.23
N ARG A 231 -10.63 7.63 32.43
CA ARG A 231 -11.15 6.33 32.83
C ARG A 231 -10.11 5.76 33.81
N ALA A 232 -10.54 5.20 34.93
CA ALA A 232 -9.67 4.49 35.87
C ALA A 232 -9.14 3.16 35.26
N GLU A 233 -9.00 3.12 33.95
CA GLU A 233 -8.68 1.93 33.18
C GLU A 233 -7.18 1.72 33.20
N LYS A 234 -6.79 0.50 33.53
CA LYS A 234 -5.39 0.13 33.77
C LYS A 234 -4.48 0.30 32.53
N TRP A 235 -5.05 0.39 31.33
CA TRP A 235 -4.31 0.57 30.08
C TRP A 235 -3.87 2.01 29.82
N ALA A 236 -4.56 3.01 30.40
CA ALA A 236 -4.22 4.42 30.24
C ALA A 236 -3.12 4.81 31.24
N SER A 237 -1.86 4.64 30.87
CA SER A 237 -0.69 4.87 31.72
C SER A 237 0.40 5.62 30.95
N TRP A 238 1.18 6.45 31.65
CA TRP A 238 2.30 7.14 31.01
C TRP A 238 3.29 6.12 30.44
N ARG A 239 3.51 6.20 29.13
CA ARG A 239 4.41 5.32 28.38
C ARG A 239 5.21 6.15 27.39
N THR A 240 6.48 5.81 27.25
CA THR A 240 7.32 6.32 26.15
C THR A 240 6.76 5.88 24.80
N PRO A 241 7.09 6.55 23.69
CA PRO A 241 6.62 6.15 22.36
C PRO A 241 6.95 4.68 22.02
N MET A 242 8.14 4.21 22.41
CA MET A 242 8.56 2.82 22.19
C MET A 242 7.73 1.83 23.00
N GLU A 243 7.37 2.17 24.24
CA GLU A 243 6.50 1.32 25.07
C GLU A 243 5.05 1.27 24.54
N VAL A 244 4.58 2.32 23.86
CA VAL A 244 3.24 2.32 23.22
C VAL A 244 3.23 1.37 22.02
N ILE A 245 4.17 1.52 21.09
CA ILE A 245 4.21 0.68 19.87
C ILE A 245 4.59 -0.78 20.15
N ASN A 246 5.41 -1.02 21.18
CA ASN A 246 5.85 -2.34 21.60
C ASN A 246 5.31 -2.72 22.97
N GLU A 247 4.03 -2.41 23.23
CA GLU A 247 3.39 -2.87 24.45
C GLU A 247 3.59 -4.39 24.58
N PRO A 248 4.09 -4.91 25.72
CA PRO A 248 4.64 -6.28 25.85
C PRO A 248 3.70 -7.42 25.45
N TRP A 249 2.42 -7.14 25.26
CA TRP A 249 1.39 -8.11 24.89
C TRP A 249 1.03 -8.06 23.40
N TYR A 250 1.21 -6.91 22.75
CA TYR A 250 0.81 -6.73 21.37
C TYR A 250 1.96 -6.96 20.38
N TRP A 251 3.19 -6.57 20.74
CA TRP A 251 4.39 -6.64 19.87
C TRP A 251 4.13 -6.07 18.47
N THR A 252 3.41 -4.95 18.41
CA THR A 252 2.86 -4.43 17.15
C THR A 252 3.95 -4.10 16.15
N LEU A 253 5.05 -3.45 16.57
CA LEU A 253 6.16 -3.16 15.66
C LEU A 253 6.75 -4.43 15.05
N ASP A 254 7.01 -5.45 15.86
CA ASP A 254 7.62 -6.70 15.37
C ASP A 254 6.69 -7.45 14.41
N ARG A 255 5.38 -7.39 14.65
CA ARG A 255 4.37 -7.94 13.72
C ARG A 255 4.31 -7.14 12.42
N MET A 256 4.34 -5.82 12.46
CA MET A 256 4.38 -4.97 11.27
C MET A 256 5.60 -5.25 10.38
N LYS A 257 6.77 -5.53 10.99
CA LYS A 257 7.99 -5.86 10.23
C LYS A 257 7.86 -7.12 9.37
N THR A 258 6.95 -8.03 9.72
CA THR A 258 6.74 -9.27 8.95
C THR A 258 6.18 -9.02 7.55
N PHE A 259 5.58 -7.84 7.30
CA PHE A 259 5.07 -7.44 6.00
C PHE A 259 6.17 -6.94 5.04
N ASN A 260 7.39 -6.72 5.54
CA ASN A 260 8.52 -6.23 4.75
C ASN A 260 8.19 -4.94 3.96
N LYS A 261 7.43 -4.05 4.60
CA LYS A 261 7.05 -2.73 4.09
C LYS A 261 7.69 -1.66 4.96
N PRO A 262 7.94 -0.46 4.42
CA PRO A 262 8.31 0.68 5.26
C PRO A 262 7.23 0.95 6.32
N ILE A 263 7.66 1.27 7.54
CA ILE A 263 6.81 1.52 8.71
C ILE A 263 6.80 3.00 9.06
N PHE A 264 5.63 3.51 9.41
CA PHE A 264 5.40 4.92 9.69
C PHE A 264 4.60 5.08 10.96
N ILE A 265 4.86 6.16 11.65
CA ILE A 265 4.05 6.60 12.77
C ILE A 265 3.13 7.70 12.24
N ASP A 266 1.85 7.45 12.10
CA ASP A 266 0.95 8.37 11.39
C ASP A 266 0.19 9.32 12.28
N GLU A 267 0.01 8.89 13.51
CA GLU A 267 -0.49 9.70 14.60
C GLU A 267 0.36 9.37 15.82
N ALA A 268 1.27 10.28 16.19
CA ALA A 268 1.89 10.26 17.50
C ALA A 268 1.33 11.39 18.33
N TRP A 269 0.87 11.09 19.54
CA TRP A 269 0.48 12.12 20.49
C TRP A 269 0.65 11.69 21.95
N THR A 270 0.77 12.70 22.80
CA THR A 270 0.75 12.57 24.25
C THR A 270 0.01 13.71 24.92
N THR A 271 -0.67 13.37 26.00
CA THR A 271 -1.23 14.33 26.96
C THR A 271 -0.20 15.34 27.48
N SER A 272 -0.62 16.59 27.71
CA SER A 272 0.18 17.62 28.39
C SER A 272 0.26 17.45 29.91
N ILE A 273 -0.44 16.46 30.46
CA ILE A 273 -0.63 16.26 31.90
C ILE A 273 -0.33 14.80 32.28
N ASN A 274 0.56 14.64 33.27
CA ASN A 274 0.91 13.38 33.92
C ASN A 274 0.70 13.53 35.43
N ILE A 275 -0.48 13.23 35.95
CA ILE A 275 -0.72 13.37 37.40
C ILE A 275 -0.47 12.03 38.10
N ASP A 276 -0.40 11.99 39.44
CA ASP A 276 -0.31 10.75 40.22
C ASP A 276 -1.46 10.63 41.24
N TRP A 277 -2.44 11.53 41.14
CA TRP A 277 -3.64 11.60 41.98
C TRP A 277 -4.91 11.21 41.21
N GLU A 278 -5.99 10.98 41.96
CA GLU A 278 -7.32 10.73 41.39
C GLU A 278 -7.80 11.90 40.53
N PHE A 279 -8.58 11.60 39.50
CA PHE A 279 -9.08 12.60 38.56
C PHE A 279 -9.93 13.67 39.27
N ASP A 280 -9.52 14.93 39.15
CA ASP A 280 -10.26 16.11 39.62
C ASP A 280 -10.21 17.19 38.54
N ASN A 281 -11.35 17.45 37.92
CA ASN A 281 -11.50 18.37 36.81
C ASN A 281 -11.12 19.82 37.16
N ALA A 282 -11.48 20.29 38.36
CA ALA A 282 -11.19 21.66 38.78
C ALA A 282 -9.70 21.83 39.06
N ARG A 283 -9.10 20.83 39.73
CA ARG A 283 -7.65 20.77 39.97
C ARG A 283 -6.87 20.69 38.66
N LEU A 284 -7.36 19.94 37.67
CA LEU A 284 -6.76 19.84 36.35
C LEU A 284 -6.75 21.17 35.61
N ILE A 285 -7.90 21.87 35.56
CA ILE A 285 -7.98 23.20 34.95
C ILE A 285 -7.05 24.18 35.67
N ASP A 286 -7.05 24.18 37.00
CA ASP A 286 -6.18 25.06 37.80
C ASP A 286 -4.69 24.79 37.52
N ILE A 287 -4.28 23.52 37.46
CA ILE A 287 -2.91 23.12 37.13
C ILE A 287 -2.58 23.47 35.68
N TYR A 288 -3.45 23.16 34.72
CA TYR A 288 -3.26 23.51 33.32
C TYR A 288 -3.05 25.01 33.19
N ASN A 289 -3.97 25.82 33.73
CA ASN A 289 -3.89 27.28 33.70
C ASN A 289 -2.62 27.81 34.37
N LYS A 290 -2.24 27.31 35.56
CA LYS A 290 -1.01 27.73 36.26
C LYS A 290 0.25 27.45 35.47
N ASN A 291 0.24 26.41 34.63
CA ASN A 291 1.41 25.91 33.92
C ASN A 291 1.41 26.21 32.41
N HIS A 292 0.29 26.67 31.85
CA HIS A 292 0.15 27.13 30.46
C HIS A 292 0.02 28.66 30.35
N ILE A 293 0.21 29.44 31.43
CA ILE A 293 0.52 30.86 31.26
C ILE A 293 1.88 30.95 30.57
N TRP A 294 1.86 31.11 29.24
CA TRP A 294 3.07 31.37 28.47
C TRP A 294 3.65 32.69 28.95
N GLN A 295 4.67 32.60 29.81
CA GLN A 295 5.58 33.69 30.09
C GLN A 295 6.92 33.29 29.46
N PRO A 296 7.54 34.13 28.62
CA PRO A 296 8.79 33.80 27.92
C PRO A 296 9.96 33.39 28.83
N TRP A 297 9.80 33.54 30.15
CA TRP A 297 10.84 33.45 31.16
C TRP A 297 10.55 32.42 32.27
N VAL A 298 9.40 31.71 32.24
CA VAL A 298 9.02 30.73 33.28
C VAL A 298 8.79 29.35 32.65
N PRO A 299 9.76 28.42 32.74
CA PRO A 299 9.57 27.06 32.27
C PRO A 299 8.65 26.29 33.23
N ALA A 300 7.45 25.93 32.80
CA ALA A 300 6.55 25.10 33.59
C ALA A 300 7.02 23.64 33.66
N ILE A 301 6.79 22.97 34.80
CA ILE A 301 7.31 21.62 35.07
C ILE A 301 6.64 20.56 34.18
N TRP A 302 5.33 20.67 33.91
CA TRP A 302 4.56 19.70 33.11
C TRP A 302 4.77 19.83 31.60
N ILE A 303 5.24 21.01 31.15
CA ILE A 303 5.80 21.16 29.81
C ILE A 303 6.95 20.16 29.62
N LYS A 304 7.73 19.86 30.66
CA LYS A 304 8.89 18.97 30.54
C LYS A 304 8.52 17.52 30.23
N ASP A 305 7.39 17.00 30.71
CA ASP A 305 7.01 15.61 30.45
C ASP A 305 6.53 15.41 29.01
N LYS A 306 5.65 16.28 28.52
CA LYS A 306 5.25 16.30 27.10
C LYS A 306 6.42 16.64 26.18
N ASP A 307 7.24 17.63 26.53
CA ASP A 307 8.47 17.96 25.77
C ASP A 307 9.43 16.77 25.73
N LYS A 308 9.63 16.09 26.87
CA LYS A 308 10.44 14.87 26.96
C LYS A 308 9.86 13.78 26.09
N TRP A 309 8.56 13.50 26.18
CA TRP A 309 7.92 12.47 25.35
C TRP A 309 8.05 12.76 23.85
N ILE A 310 7.82 14.01 23.43
CA ILE A 310 8.04 14.45 22.06
C ILE A 310 9.50 14.21 21.67
N SER A 311 10.46 14.55 22.54
CA SER A 311 11.89 14.31 22.27
C SER A 311 12.22 12.82 22.11
N GLN A 312 11.49 11.93 22.78
CA GLN A 312 11.65 10.48 22.71
C GLN A 312 11.08 9.87 21.43
N LEU A 313 10.30 10.61 20.62
CA LEU A 313 9.91 10.13 19.29
C LEU A 313 11.13 9.78 18.43
N ILE A 314 12.28 10.40 18.71
CA ILE A 314 13.53 10.07 18.04
C ILE A 314 14.00 8.63 18.27
N GLU A 315 13.58 8.00 19.37
CA GLU A 315 13.94 6.63 19.72
C GLU A 315 13.28 5.60 18.78
N LEU A 316 12.09 5.92 18.24
CA LEU A 316 11.41 5.06 17.26
C LEU A 316 12.24 4.89 15.99
N TYR A 317 12.98 5.93 15.62
CA TYR A 317 13.83 5.94 14.44
C TYR A 317 15.16 5.19 14.62
N THR A 318 15.37 4.51 15.75
CA THR A 318 16.46 3.53 15.87
C THR A 318 16.17 2.25 15.08
N ASP A 319 14.91 2.04 14.70
CA ASP A 319 14.52 0.93 13.83
C ASP A 319 14.62 1.33 12.35
N PRO A 320 15.40 0.63 11.51
CA PRO A 320 15.61 1.01 10.12
C PRO A 320 14.36 0.82 9.24
N GLN A 321 13.34 0.07 9.69
CA GLN A 321 12.07 -0.03 8.96
C GLN A 321 11.14 1.15 9.24
N ILE A 322 11.28 1.82 10.39
CA ILE A 322 10.49 3.02 10.69
C ILE A 322 11.13 4.19 9.94
N ILE A 323 10.53 4.60 8.82
CA ILE A 323 11.14 5.65 8.01
C ILE A 323 10.57 7.03 8.32
N TRP A 324 9.29 7.20 8.68
CA TRP A 324 8.73 8.53 8.97
C TRP A 324 7.85 8.57 10.24
N GLY A 325 7.56 9.78 10.74
CA GLY A 325 6.64 9.98 11.85
C GLY A 325 5.90 11.32 11.85
N ALA A 326 4.65 11.27 12.29
CA ALA A 326 3.73 12.38 12.48
C ALA A 326 3.61 12.74 13.94
N TYR A 327 3.50 14.03 14.23
CA TYR A 327 2.85 14.46 15.46
C TYR A 327 1.44 14.95 15.17
N PHE A 328 0.46 14.41 15.90
CA PHE A 328 -0.95 14.77 15.79
C PHE A 328 -1.20 16.10 16.53
N ASN A 329 -0.99 17.22 15.82
CA ASN A 329 -1.08 18.56 16.37
C ASN A 329 -2.52 19.10 16.26
N ALA A 330 -3.27 19.03 17.34
CA ALA A 330 -4.63 19.55 17.40
C ALA A 330 -4.96 20.12 18.77
N ASP A 331 -5.63 21.26 18.83
CA ASP A 331 -6.20 21.72 20.09
C ASP A 331 -7.68 21.38 20.15
N VAL A 332 -8.00 20.20 20.65
CA VAL A 332 -9.39 19.76 20.82
C VAL A 332 -10.07 20.36 22.07
N THR A 333 -9.28 20.97 22.97
CA THR A 333 -9.79 21.68 24.16
C THR A 333 -10.10 23.16 23.92
N TYR A 334 -9.66 23.70 22.77
CA TYR A 334 -9.62 25.14 22.52
C TYR A 334 -8.92 25.90 23.66
N TRP A 335 -7.73 25.46 24.06
CA TRP A 335 -6.95 26.01 25.18
C TRP A 335 -7.76 25.97 26.48
N PHE A 336 -8.51 24.88 26.68
CA PHE A 336 -9.43 24.65 27.80
C PHE A 336 -10.52 25.73 27.96
N THR A 337 -10.83 26.46 26.89
CA THR A 337 -11.99 27.35 26.86
C THR A 337 -13.29 26.55 26.72
N ASP A 338 -13.25 25.40 26.05
CA ASP A 338 -14.35 24.44 26.05
C ASP A 338 -14.25 23.48 27.25
N ARG A 339 -14.90 23.88 28.35
CA ARG A 339 -14.96 23.07 29.58
C ARG A 339 -15.79 21.79 29.44
N SER A 340 -16.49 21.60 28.33
CA SER A 340 -17.19 20.36 28.02
C SER A 340 -16.31 19.36 27.28
N LYS A 341 -15.08 19.71 26.92
CA LYS A 341 -14.13 18.79 26.28
C LYS A 341 -12.87 18.62 27.09
N ILE A 342 -12.99 18.85 28.40
CA ILE A 342 -11.82 18.78 29.27
C ILE A 342 -11.20 17.41 29.17
N TRP A 343 -11.95 16.34 28.83
CA TRP A 343 -11.55 14.94 28.59
C TRP A 343 -10.86 14.64 27.24
N GLU A 344 -10.67 15.61 26.34
CA GLU A 344 -9.87 15.47 25.13
C GLU A 344 -8.67 16.42 25.26
N LEU A 345 -7.60 16.07 25.98
CA LEU A 345 -6.52 17.03 26.36
C LEU A 345 -5.94 17.82 25.20
N ASP A 346 -5.20 18.88 25.52
CA ASP A 346 -4.39 19.62 24.56
C ASP A 346 -3.44 18.69 23.77
N TRP A 347 -3.75 18.46 22.48
CA TRP A 347 -2.90 17.71 21.56
C TRP A 347 -1.84 18.56 20.87
N THR A 348 -1.86 19.86 21.10
CA THR A 348 -0.99 20.85 20.46
C THR A 348 0.45 20.72 20.94
N ALA A 349 1.38 20.52 20.03
CA ALA A 349 2.81 20.73 20.27
C ALA A 349 3.28 22.10 19.75
N ILE A 350 2.54 22.70 18.82
CA ILE A 350 2.89 23.95 18.16
C ILE A 350 1.64 24.69 17.69
N ASP A 351 1.54 25.97 18.04
CA ASP A 351 0.47 26.88 17.64
C ASP A 351 1.10 28.25 17.33
N PRO A 352 1.12 28.67 16.04
CA PRO A 352 1.69 29.94 15.66
C PRO A 352 0.82 31.14 16.04
N ASP A 353 -0.50 30.98 16.16
CA ASP A 353 -1.44 32.06 16.52
C ASP A 353 -1.37 32.40 18.02
N LYS A 354 -0.89 31.45 18.83
CA LYS A 354 -0.57 31.65 20.25
C LYS A 354 0.91 31.89 20.53
N ASN A 355 1.76 31.89 19.50
CA ASN A 355 3.21 31.96 19.62
C ASN A 355 3.77 30.89 20.61
N PHE A 356 3.20 29.68 20.53
CA PHE A 356 3.54 28.55 21.37
C PHE A 356 4.20 27.42 20.57
N ALA A 357 5.31 26.88 21.08
CA ALA A 357 5.89 25.64 20.58
C ALA A 357 6.70 24.94 21.69
N TYR A 358 6.57 23.61 21.77
CA TYR A 358 7.47 22.80 22.60
C TYR A 358 8.88 22.77 21.99
N PRO A 359 9.96 23.06 22.74
CA PRO A 359 11.32 23.03 22.20
C PRO A 359 11.69 21.72 21.48
N ALA A 360 11.21 20.58 21.96
CA ALA A 360 11.43 19.28 21.34
C ALA A 360 10.81 19.18 19.94
N ILE A 361 9.62 19.76 19.71
CA ILE A 361 8.99 19.74 18.37
C ILE A 361 9.84 20.54 17.37
N ILE A 362 10.33 21.70 17.78
CA ILE A 362 11.21 22.55 16.95
C ILE A 362 12.55 21.86 16.70
N LYS A 363 13.07 21.15 17.69
CA LYS A 363 14.30 20.36 17.53
C LYS A 363 14.11 19.25 16.51
N LEU A 364 12.99 18.51 16.55
CA LEU A 364 12.69 17.46 15.56
C LEU A 364 12.63 18.04 14.14
N PHE A 365 12.01 19.21 13.97
CA PHE A 365 11.94 19.92 12.68
C PHE A 365 13.25 20.48 12.15
N ASN A 366 14.27 20.61 13.00
CA ASN A 366 15.59 21.13 12.63
C ASN A 366 16.69 20.06 12.68
N ASP A 367 16.34 18.83 13.06
CA ASP A 367 17.29 17.73 13.08
C ASP A 367 17.53 17.26 11.64
N HIS A 368 18.70 17.59 11.09
CA HIS A 368 19.08 17.22 9.73
C HIS A 368 19.04 15.71 9.46
N ARG A 369 19.10 14.87 10.51
CA ARG A 369 18.91 13.41 10.39
C ARG A 369 17.46 13.05 10.06
N LEU A 370 16.51 13.93 10.39
CA LEU A 370 15.07 13.75 10.23
C LEU A 370 14.48 14.55 9.04
N LEU A 371 15.31 15.18 8.21
CA LEU A 371 14.86 16.06 7.14
C LEU A 371 15.43 15.63 5.78
N ARG A 372 14.76 14.67 5.12
CA ARG A 372 15.01 14.35 3.70
C ARG A 372 13.92 14.94 2.80
N ASN A 373 14.23 15.04 1.50
CA ASN A 373 13.19 15.27 0.50
C ASN A 373 12.26 14.04 0.43
N PRO A 374 10.98 14.16 0.83
CA PRO A 374 10.07 13.03 0.87
C PRO A 374 9.62 12.55 -0.51
N THR A 375 9.81 13.37 -1.56
CA THR A 375 9.42 12.99 -2.92
C THR A 375 10.26 11.84 -3.47
N THR A 376 11.42 11.52 -2.89
CA THR A 376 12.29 10.42 -3.35
C THR A 376 11.67 9.04 -3.19
N TYR A 377 10.61 8.91 -2.38
CA TYR A 377 9.89 7.64 -2.21
C TYR A 377 8.80 7.42 -3.25
N PHE A 378 8.36 8.49 -3.91
CA PHE A 378 7.50 8.42 -5.10
C PHE A 378 8.31 8.17 -6.37
N ASP A 379 9.60 8.46 -6.34
CA ASP A 379 10.51 8.27 -7.48
C ASP A 379 11.70 7.42 -7.02
N PRO A 380 11.49 6.13 -6.66
CA PRO A 380 12.60 5.28 -6.26
C PRO A 380 13.63 5.30 -7.40
N PRO A 381 14.93 5.51 -7.09
CA PRO A 381 15.94 5.66 -8.11
C PRO A 381 15.81 4.56 -9.16
N LYS A 382 16.01 4.89 -10.43
CA LYS A 382 16.00 3.91 -11.52
C LYS A 382 16.83 2.66 -11.19
N LYS A 383 17.90 2.80 -10.39
CA LYS A 383 18.73 1.70 -9.85
C LYS A 383 18.05 0.75 -8.83
N VAL A 384 17.06 1.23 -8.07
CA VAL A 384 16.20 0.43 -7.16
C VAL A 384 15.08 -0.25 -7.93
N ILE A 385 14.61 0.39 -9.00
CA ILE A 385 13.68 -0.21 -9.97
C ILE A 385 14.40 -1.26 -10.85
N ASP A 386 15.66 -1.01 -11.20
CA ASP A 386 16.53 -1.87 -12.02
C ASP A 386 17.29 -2.91 -11.18
N SER A 387 17.32 -2.80 -9.85
CA SER A 387 17.77 -3.91 -8.98
C SER A 387 16.63 -4.91 -8.90
N TRP A 388 16.85 -6.08 -9.48
CA TRP A 388 15.89 -7.18 -9.66
C TRP A 388 15.37 -7.81 -8.36
N ASP A 389 15.51 -7.14 -7.23
CA ASP A 389 15.20 -7.66 -5.89
C ASP A 389 13.72 -7.52 -5.49
N TRP A 390 12.86 -7.04 -6.39
CA TRP A 390 11.42 -6.89 -6.13
C TRP A 390 10.51 -7.70 -7.05
N ILE A 391 11.06 -8.39 -8.07
CA ILE A 391 10.32 -9.49 -8.69
C ILE A 391 10.59 -10.68 -7.79
N THR A 392 9.61 -11.03 -6.96
CA THR A 392 9.75 -12.20 -6.11
C THR A 392 9.98 -13.43 -6.99
N ASP A 393 10.72 -14.42 -6.49
CA ASP A 393 10.86 -15.71 -7.18
C ASP A 393 9.48 -16.33 -7.50
N ILE A 394 8.44 -15.95 -6.75
CA ILE A 394 7.03 -16.30 -6.97
C ILE A 394 6.48 -15.60 -8.22
N GLU A 395 6.63 -14.28 -8.37
CA GLU A 395 6.17 -13.56 -9.57
C GLU A 395 6.98 -13.94 -10.82
N LEU A 396 8.28 -14.22 -10.66
CA LEU A 396 9.11 -14.75 -11.75
C LEU A 396 8.69 -16.19 -12.09
N ALA A 397 8.36 -17.01 -11.10
CA ALA A 397 7.80 -18.34 -11.29
C ALA A 397 6.38 -18.29 -11.86
N GLU A 398 5.59 -17.25 -11.59
CA GLU A 398 4.26 -17.03 -12.17
C GLU A 398 4.35 -16.52 -13.60
N ILE A 399 5.34 -15.70 -13.94
CA ILE A 399 5.64 -15.30 -15.33
C ILE A 399 6.21 -16.49 -16.09
N HIS A 400 7.11 -17.28 -15.50
CA HIS A 400 7.62 -18.51 -16.10
C HIS A 400 6.54 -19.59 -16.18
N ALA A 401 5.65 -19.71 -15.19
CA ALA A 401 4.49 -20.58 -15.25
C ALA A 401 3.47 -20.06 -16.26
N PHE A 402 3.30 -18.74 -16.40
CA PHE A 402 2.46 -18.12 -17.41
C PHE A 402 3.02 -18.39 -18.79
N ILE A 403 4.33 -18.24 -19.03
CA ILE A 403 5.01 -18.53 -20.31
C ILE A 403 5.05 -20.04 -20.59
N SER A 404 5.33 -20.87 -19.59
CA SER A 404 5.34 -22.33 -19.71
C SER A 404 3.94 -22.89 -19.90
N ARG A 405 2.92 -22.28 -19.28
CA ARG A 405 1.51 -22.55 -19.57
C ARG A 405 1.13 -21.93 -20.91
N TYR A 406 1.61 -20.77 -21.34
CA TYR A 406 1.33 -20.21 -22.67
C TYR A 406 1.86 -21.12 -23.80
N ILE A 407 3.02 -21.73 -23.59
CA ILE A 407 3.61 -22.74 -24.48
C ILE A 407 2.81 -24.06 -24.48
N VAL A 408 1.97 -24.29 -23.47
CA VAL A 408 1.04 -25.42 -23.33
C VAL A 408 -0.42 -25.03 -23.69
N PHE A 409 -0.75 -23.73 -23.79
CA PHE A 409 -2.11 -23.19 -23.83
C PHE A 409 -2.35 -22.27 -25.05
N GLN A 410 -2.55 -22.87 -26.23
CA GLN A 410 -3.41 -22.26 -27.27
C GLN A 410 -4.90 -22.28 -26.87
N TYR A 411 -5.24 -22.63 -25.63
CA TYR A 411 -6.57 -23.12 -25.24
C TYR A 411 -7.41 -22.27 -24.30
N TRP A 412 -7.06 -21.01 -24.02
CA TRP A 412 -7.88 -20.19 -23.14
C TRP A 412 -8.57 -19.04 -23.88
N ASN A 413 -9.90 -19.13 -23.96
CA ASN A 413 -10.75 -17.98 -24.16
C ASN A 413 -10.52 -17.02 -22.98
N LEU A 414 -9.74 -15.96 -23.22
CA LEU A 414 -9.47 -14.88 -22.25
C LEU A 414 -10.74 -14.19 -21.71
N ALA A 415 -11.92 -14.48 -22.27
CA ALA A 415 -13.20 -14.06 -21.72
C ALA A 415 -13.60 -14.80 -20.43
N VAL A 416 -13.04 -15.98 -20.16
CA VAL A 416 -13.48 -16.85 -19.05
C VAL A 416 -12.58 -16.73 -17.81
N ASN A 417 -11.36 -16.20 -17.97
CA ASN A 417 -10.40 -15.98 -16.88
C ASN A 417 -9.78 -14.56 -16.98
N PRO A 418 -10.55 -13.52 -16.61
CA PRO A 418 -10.17 -12.11 -16.77
C PRO A 418 -8.96 -11.68 -15.93
N GLU A 419 -8.60 -12.44 -14.91
CA GLU A 419 -7.48 -12.18 -13.99
C GLU A 419 -6.12 -12.10 -14.72
N PHE A 420 -5.91 -12.91 -15.76
CA PHE A 420 -4.67 -12.90 -16.54
C PHE A 420 -4.64 -11.79 -17.62
N SER A 421 -5.80 -11.28 -18.02
CA SER A 421 -5.89 -10.15 -18.96
C SER A 421 -5.41 -8.84 -18.34
N TRP A 422 -5.48 -8.73 -17.02
CA TRP A 422 -5.22 -7.50 -16.29
C TRP A 422 -3.72 -7.21 -16.18
N THR A 423 -2.90 -8.23 -15.92
CA THR A 423 -1.42 -8.12 -15.88
C THR A 423 -0.87 -7.59 -17.21
N LEU A 424 -1.42 -8.02 -18.34
CA LEU A 424 -1.00 -7.55 -19.67
C LEU A 424 -1.54 -6.16 -20.06
N LYS A 425 -2.29 -5.45 -19.21
CA LYS A 425 -2.67 -4.04 -19.46
C LYS A 425 -1.55 -3.06 -19.15
N TYR A 426 -0.59 -3.44 -18.31
CA TYR A 426 0.51 -2.55 -17.92
C TYR A 426 1.68 -2.64 -18.91
N PRO A 427 2.22 -1.50 -19.37
CA PRO A 427 3.33 -1.45 -20.32
C PRO A 427 4.57 -2.28 -19.91
N LYS A 428 4.84 -2.42 -18.60
CA LYS A 428 5.99 -3.19 -18.09
C LYS A 428 5.92 -4.69 -18.41
N TYR A 429 4.73 -5.30 -18.28
CA TYR A 429 4.52 -6.73 -18.59
C TYR A 429 4.36 -6.96 -20.09
N GLN A 430 3.78 -6.00 -20.83
CA GLN A 430 3.78 -6.03 -22.30
C GLN A 430 5.21 -5.98 -22.86
N LEU A 431 6.08 -5.16 -22.27
CA LEU A 431 7.49 -5.06 -22.66
C LEU A 431 8.26 -6.34 -22.32
N ALA A 432 8.07 -6.90 -21.12
CA ALA A 432 8.65 -8.19 -20.74
C ALA A 432 8.19 -9.30 -21.69
N LEU A 433 6.88 -9.46 -21.88
CA LEU A 433 6.30 -10.44 -22.80
C LEU A 433 6.84 -10.25 -24.22
N SER A 434 6.89 -9.01 -24.72
CA SER A 434 7.40 -8.71 -26.06
C SER A 434 8.83 -9.20 -26.25
N LYS A 435 9.69 -9.17 -25.23
CA LYS A 435 11.07 -9.70 -25.31
C LYS A 435 11.13 -11.22 -25.38
N TYR A 436 10.15 -11.92 -24.82
CA TYR A 436 10.08 -13.39 -24.83
C TYR A 436 9.44 -13.97 -26.08
N ILE A 437 8.52 -13.22 -26.73
CA ILE A 437 7.80 -13.69 -27.93
C ILE A 437 8.22 -12.96 -29.20
N TRP A 438 9.21 -12.06 -29.12
CA TRP A 438 9.65 -11.18 -30.20
C TRP A 438 9.99 -11.92 -31.50
N ASP A 439 10.60 -13.08 -31.36
CA ASP A 439 11.07 -13.95 -32.43
C ASP A 439 10.21 -15.22 -32.58
N ASP A 440 9.13 -15.34 -31.80
CA ASP A 440 8.21 -16.48 -31.89
C ASP A 440 7.23 -16.29 -33.06
N PRO A 441 7.34 -17.10 -34.13
CA PRO A 441 6.58 -16.90 -35.36
C PRO A 441 5.08 -17.18 -35.22
N VAL A 442 4.64 -17.76 -34.09
CA VAL A 442 3.24 -18.13 -33.84
C VAL A 442 2.62 -17.20 -32.80
N LEU A 443 3.35 -16.89 -31.72
CA LEU A 443 2.86 -16.10 -30.60
C LEU A 443 2.88 -14.58 -30.89
N CYS A 444 3.87 -14.09 -31.64
CA CYS A 444 4.02 -12.66 -31.91
C CYS A 444 2.80 -12.07 -32.67
N PRO A 445 2.31 -12.68 -33.77
CA PRO A 445 1.15 -12.17 -34.49
C PRO A 445 -0.14 -12.19 -33.65
N PHE A 446 -0.34 -13.25 -32.86
CA PHE A 446 -1.52 -13.41 -32.02
C PHE A 446 -1.60 -12.34 -30.92
N VAL A 447 -0.48 -12.11 -30.22
CA VAL A 447 -0.42 -11.13 -29.14
C VAL A 447 -0.51 -9.69 -29.69
N SER A 448 0.12 -9.41 -30.83
CA SER A 448 0.05 -8.07 -31.47
C SER A 448 -1.35 -7.71 -31.95
N ALA A 449 -2.13 -8.68 -32.44
CA ALA A 449 -3.52 -8.46 -32.86
C ALA A 449 -4.43 -8.06 -31.70
N LYS A 450 -4.14 -8.54 -30.48
CA LYS A 450 -4.93 -8.27 -29.28
C LYS A 450 -4.43 -7.09 -28.45
N PHE A 451 -3.13 -6.79 -28.53
CA PHE A 451 -2.47 -5.71 -27.79
C PHE A 451 -1.72 -4.78 -28.76
N PRO A 452 -2.39 -3.74 -29.32
CA PRO A 452 -1.85 -2.93 -30.42
C PRO A 452 -0.56 -2.14 -30.10
N LYS A 453 -0.15 -2.09 -28.83
CA LYS A 453 1.11 -1.46 -28.39
C LYS A 453 2.31 -2.42 -28.48
N ILE A 454 2.07 -3.72 -28.57
CA ILE A 454 3.10 -4.71 -28.88
C ILE A 454 3.27 -4.71 -30.40
N LYS A 455 4.30 -4.02 -30.87
CA LYS A 455 4.65 -3.98 -32.29
C LYS A 455 5.72 -5.02 -32.58
N CYS A 456 5.31 -6.20 -33.05
CA CYS A 456 6.25 -7.09 -33.72
C CYS A 456 6.73 -6.38 -35.01
N PHE A 457 8.01 -6.50 -35.37
CA PHE A 457 8.38 -6.13 -36.73
C PHE A 457 7.67 -7.09 -37.68
N GLU A 458 7.00 -6.54 -38.69
CA GLU A 458 6.64 -7.25 -39.92
C GLU A 458 7.92 -7.67 -40.65
N ASN A 459 8.72 -8.55 -40.05
CA ASN A 459 9.59 -9.37 -40.85
C ASN A 459 8.69 -10.44 -41.43
N THR A 460 8.39 -10.29 -42.73
CA THR A 460 8.03 -11.36 -43.67
C THR A 460 8.32 -12.72 -43.06
N ASP A 461 7.32 -13.57 -42.85
CA ASP A 461 7.49 -14.92 -42.33
C ASP A 461 8.71 -15.60 -42.98
N LYS A 462 9.86 -15.57 -42.28
CA LYS A 462 11.13 -16.14 -42.77
C LYS A 462 11.22 -17.62 -42.44
N THR A 463 10.21 -18.18 -41.78
CA THR A 463 10.20 -19.59 -41.42
C THR A 463 9.95 -20.38 -42.70
N ASN A 464 10.94 -21.18 -43.07
CA ASN A 464 10.78 -22.05 -44.23
C ASN A 464 9.91 -23.26 -43.82
N LEU A 465 9.49 -24.05 -44.82
CA LEU A 465 8.65 -25.22 -44.59
C LEU A 465 9.25 -26.20 -43.55
N LYS A 466 10.58 -26.28 -43.44
CA LYS A 466 11.29 -27.14 -42.50
C LYS A 466 11.11 -26.67 -41.05
N ASP A 467 11.09 -25.36 -40.82
CA ASP A 467 10.86 -24.76 -39.50
C ASP A 467 9.42 -25.03 -39.04
N LYS A 468 8.45 -24.91 -39.97
CA LYS A 468 7.04 -25.23 -39.73
C LYS A 468 6.83 -26.73 -39.46
N GLN A 469 7.50 -27.60 -40.23
CA GLN A 469 7.48 -29.05 -40.02
C GLN A 469 8.13 -29.46 -38.68
N LYS A 470 9.20 -28.77 -38.27
CA LYS A 470 9.87 -29.02 -36.98
C LYS A 470 8.98 -28.63 -35.80
N ALA A 471 8.30 -27.48 -35.89
CA ALA A 471 7.31 -27.05 -34.91
C ALA A 471 6.15 -28.04 -34.82
N PHE A 472 5.60 -28.47 -35.97
CA PHE A 472 4.52 -29.46 -36.03
C PHE A 472 4.95 -30.83 -35.48
N SER A 473 6.14 -31.32 -35.82
CA SER A 473 6.67 -32.60 -35.29
C SER A 473 6.90 -32.57 -33.78
N THR A 474 7.27 -31.41 -33.25
CA THR A 474 7.46 -31.20 -31.80
C THR A 474 6.11 -31.14 -31.08
N LEU A 475 5.09 -30.56 -31.71
CA LEU A 475 3.71 -30.56 -31.22
C LEU A 475 3.16 -31.99 -31.16
N VAL A 476 3.31 -32.77 -32.24
CA VAL A 476 2.88 -34.18 -32.30
C VAL A 476 3.56 -35.02 -31.21
N LYS A 477 4.88 -34.91 -31.05
CA LYS A 477 5.62 -35.63 -30.00
C LYS A 477 5.13 -35.28 -28.59
N ARG A 478 4.73 -34.02 -28.35
CA ARG A 478 4.21 -33.59 -27.05
C ARG A 478 2.82 -34.13 -26.76
N ILE A 479 1.95 -34.17 -27.78
CA ILE A 479 0.63 -34.80 -27.70
C ILE A 479 0.78 -36.29 -27.39
N ASP A 480 1.67 -36.98 -28.11
CA ASP A 480 1.93 -38.42 -27.92
C ASP A 480 2.58 -38.75 -26.57
N SER A 481 3.28 -37.80 -25.94
CA SER A 481 3.98 -38.00 -24.67
C SER A 481 3.20 -37.56 -23.43
N SER A 482 2.00 -37.00 -23.58
CA SER A 482 1.22 -36.49 -22.44
C SER A 482 0.67 -37.66 -21.60
N PRO A 483 0.98 -37.73 -20.29
CA PRO A 483 0.64 -38.87 -19.44
C PRO A 483 -0.82 -38.88 -18.95
N GLU A 484 -1.62 -37.88 -19.29
CA GLU A 484 -3.03 -37.80 -18.89
C GLU A 484 -3.95 -38.27 -20.02
N SER A 485 -4.91 -39.14 -19.70
CA SER A 485 -5.92 -39.66 -20.62
C SER A 485 -6.79 -38.52 -21.15
N LEU A 486 -6.37 -37.93 -22.28
CA LEU A 486 -7.17 -36.95 -23.00
C LEU A 486 -8.48 -37.60 -23.44
N SER A 487 -9.61 -36.99 -23.10
CA SER A 487 -10.90 -37.52 -23.51
C SER A 487 -11.03 -37.48 -25.05
N ASN A 488 -11.69 -38.47 -25.63
CA ASN A 488 -11.95 -38.52 -27.08
C ASN A 488 -12.61 -37.22 -27.58
N TRP A 489 -13.45 -36.59 -26.75
CA TRP A 489 -14.07 -35.30 -27.06
C TRP A 489 -13.06 -34.16 -27.19
N TRP A 490 -12.05 -34.13 -26.33
CA TRP A 490 -10.98 -33.12 -26.38
C TRP A 490 -10.10 -33.29 -27.62
N ILE A 491 -9.75 -34.54 -27.99
CA ILE A 491 -8.97 -34.83 -29.21
C ILE A 491 -9.73 -34.36 -30.47
N TRP A 492 -11.05 -34.57 -30.50
CA TRP A 492 -11.91 -34.11 -31.60
C TRP A 492 -11.95 -32.58 -31.71
N GLU A 493 -12.20 -31.88 -30.60
CA GLU A 493 -12.28 -30.41 -30.58
C GLU A 493 -10.98 -29.75 -31.07
N GLN A 494 -9.83 -30.29 -30.68
CA GLN A 494 -8.52 -29.76 -31.12
C GLN A 494 -8.20 -30.05 -32.59
N SER A 495 -8.62 -31.21 -33.10
CA SER A 495 -8.56 -31.50 -34.53
C SER A 495 -9.37 -30.48 -35.33
N GLU A 496 -10.59 -30.17 -34.91
CA GLU A 496 -11.47 -29.21 -35.60
C GLU A 496 -10.92 -27.78 -35.63
N ILE A 497 -10.38 -27.28 -34.50
CA ILE A 497 -9.79 -25.93 -34.43
C ILE A 497 -8.57 -25.81 -35.35
N LEU A 498 -7.68 -26.80 -35.35
CA LEU A 498 -6.52 -26.81 -36.23
C LEU A 498 -6.91 -26.90 -37.71
N LYS A 499 -7.90 -27.73 -38.05
CA LYS A 499 -8.43 -27.82 -39.42
C LYS A 499 -9.04 -26.50 -39.87
N TRP A 500 -9.74 -25.79 -39.00
CA TRP A 500 -10.30 -24.47 -39.30
C TRP A 500 -9.21 -23.44 -39.60
N PHE A 501 -8.17 -23.35 -38.77
CA PHE A 501 -7.04 -22.45 -39.00
C PHE A 501 -6.24 -22.80 -40.26
N LEU A 502 -5.99 -24.09 -40.50
CA LEU A 502 -5.34 -24.55 -41.72
C LEU A 502 -6.22 -24.25 -42.95
N GLY A 503 -7.55 -24.33 -42.83
CA GLY A 503 -8.50 -23.99 -43.88
C GLY A 503 -8.50 -22.51 -44.25
N ILE A 504 -8.41 -21.61 -43.27
CA ILE A 504 -8.26 -20.15 -43.51
C ILE A 504 -6.96 -19.85 -44.27
N ASN A 505 -5.87 -20.50 -43.87
CA ASN A 505 -4.58 -20.34 -44.54
C ASN A 505 -4.58 -20.99 -45.93
N LEU A 506 -5.28 -22.11 -46.11
CA LEU A 506 -5.41 -22.78 -47.40
C LEU A 506 -6.17 -21.90 -48.40
N ALA A 507 -7.19 -21.18 -47.95
CA ALA A 507 -8.00 -20.27 -48.79
C ALA A 507 -7.24 -19.03 -49.25
N SER A 508 -6.17 -18.63 -48.56
CA SER A 508 -5.35 -17.45 -48.89
C SER A 508 -4.11 -17.76 -49.74
N VAL A 509 -3.86 -19.04 -50.05
CA VAL A 509 -2.65 -19.50 -50.75
C VAL A 509 -2.98 -19.94 -52.18
N SER A 510 -2.18 -19.51 -53.15
CA SER A 510 -2.40 -19.83 -54.58
C SER A 510 -2.37 -21.34 -54.87
N ASP A 511 -3.25 -21.77 -55.78
CA ASP A 511 -3.54 -23.17 -56.15
C ASP A 511 -2.33 -24.01 -56.56
N LYS A 512 -1.24 -23.37 -57.01
CA LYS A 512 -0.06 -24.05 -57.54
C LYS A 512 1.15 -24.05 -56.59
N SER A 513 0.98 -23.59 -55.35
CA SER A 513 2.11 -23.55 -54.42
C SER A 513 2.31 -24.87 -53.68
N ALA A 514 3.57 -25.28 -53.51
CA ALA A 514 3.94 -26.39 -52.63
C ALA A 514 3.44 -26.18 -51.18
N HIS A 515 3.21 -24.91 -50.81
CA HIS A 515 2.64 -24.52 -49.53
C HIS A 515 1.19 -24.99 -49.38
N LYS A 516 0.37 -24.81 -50.42
CA LYS A 516 -1.02 -25.31 -50.44
C LYS A 516 -1.07 -26.81 -50.22
N LYS A 517 -0.25 -27.57 -50.95
CA LYS A 517 -0.21 -29.04 -50.83
C LYS A 517 0.22 -29.49 -49.43
N SER A 518 1.12 -28.75 -48.79
CA SER A 518 1.52 -29.06 -47.41
C SER A 518 0.40 -28.80 -46.40
N LEU A 519 -0.37 -27.73 -46.58
CA LEU A 519 -1.53 -27.43 -45.73
C LEU A 519 -2.65 -28.47 -45.91
N GLU A 520 -2.90 -28.90 -47.16
CA GLU A 520 -3.85 -29.99 -47.46
C GLU A 520 -3.42 -31.30 -46.78
N ASN A 521 -2.15 -31.68 -46.88
CA ASN A 521 -1.64 -32.89 -46.25
C ASN A 521 -1.72 -32.84 -44.71
N MET A 522 -1.60 -31.65 -44.11
CA MET A 522 -1.76 -31.45 -42.66
C MET A 522 -3.22 -31.61 -42.23
N ILE A 523 -4.17 -31.08 -42.99
CA ILE A 523 -5.61 -31.27 -42.76
C ILE A 523 -5.98 -32.75 -42.91
N GLU A 524 -5.46 -33.42 -43.96
CA GLU A 524 -5.70 -34.84 -44.21
C GLU A 524 -5.12 -35.73 -43.09
N TYR A 525 -3.94 -35.38 -42.57
CA TYR A 525 -3.35 -36.04 -41.40
C TYR A 525 -4.22 -35.88 -40.14
N LEU A 526 -4.74 -34.68 -39.87
CA LEU A 526 -5.64 -34.45 -38.73
C LEU A 526 -6.93 -35.25 -38.84
N ASN A 527 -7.52 -35.32 -40.04
CA ASN A 527 -8.69 -36.17 -40.30
C ASN A 527 -8.37 -37.66 -40.08
N SER A 528 -7.21 -38.14 -40.54
CA SER A 528 -6.76 -39.52 -40.30
C SER A 528 -6.49 -39.79 -38.81
N TYR A 529 -5.93 -38.82 -38.10
CA TYR A 529 -5.61 -38.90 -36.68
C TYR A 529 -6.89 -38.98 -35.85
N GLU A 530 -7.84 -38.10 -36.12
CA GLU A 530 -9.18 -38.09 -35.52
C GLU A 530 -9.90 -39.43 -35.75
N LYS A 531 -9.91 -39.93 -36.99
CA LYS A 531 -10.50 -41.23 -37.31
C LYS A 531 -9.84 -42.38 -36.53
N LYS A 532 -8.51 -42.38 -36.38
CA LYS A 532 -7.77 -43.43 -35.68
C LYS A 532 -8.04 -43.46 -34.17
N TYR A 533 -8.32 -42.31 -33.55
CA TYR A 533 -8.51 -42.18 -32.10
C TYR A 533 -9.98 -42.13 -31.66
N LEU A 534 -10.91 -41.76 -32.55
CA LEU A 534 -12.35 -41.75 -32.27
C LEU A 534 -13.06 -43.09 -32.55
N ASP A 535 -12.41 -44.05 -33.20
CA ASP A 535 -12.96 -45.39 -33.52
C ASP A 535 -12.89 -46.40 -32.35
N LEU A 536 -12.80 -45.91 -31.12
CA LEU A 536 -12.93 -46.70 -29.88
C LEU A 536 -14.24 -46.38 -29.15
N ARG A 537 -15.33 -46.16 -29.90
CA ARG A 537 -16.70 -46.13 -29.37
C ARG A 537 -17.39 -47.47 -29.56
#